data_AF-A0A8T1TPB5-F1
#
_entry.id   AF-A0A8T1TPB5-F1
#
_cell.length_a   1.000
_cell.length_b   1.000
_cell.length_c   1.000
_cell.angle_alpha   90.00
_cell.angle_beta   90.00
_cell.angle_gamma   90.00
#
_symmetry.space_group_name_H-M   'P 1'
#
loop_
_entity.id
_entity.type
_entity.pdbx_description
1 polymer ?
#
loop_
_entity_poly.entity_id
_entity_poly.type
_entity_poly.pdbx_seq_one_letter_code
_entity_poly.pdbx_strand_id
1 'polypeptide(L)'
;MFTSSKTKEFQGLLKVEDNLGNDFKNRNFKVWSQHATKINKQDPDGAMFTALTNVFGEKNVATVILLGKHLRGSSTVAKKLEKAQFNKWYAKDNHLSTAEKVLNVKSIDIHMNSREKIISEAYTKYILDRVMTY
;
A
#
# COMPACT_ATOMS: atom_id res chain seq x y z
N MET A 1 -17.15 7.20 -4.05
CA MET A 1 -16.54 7.58 -5.34
C MET A 1 -15.12 8.09 -5.08
N PHE A 2 -14.09 7.58 -5.77
CA PHE A 2 -12.76 8.22 -5.74
C PHE A 2 -12.84 9.50 -6.60
N THR A 3 -12.74 10.65 -5.95
CA THR A 3 -12.82 11.96 -6.62
C THR A 3 -11.53 12.21 -7.40
N SER A 4 -11.55 13.15 -8.34
CA SER A 4 -10.33 13.54 -9.07
C SER A 4 -9.20 13.99 -8.11
N SER A 5 -9.55 14.45 -6.90
CA SER A 5 -8.61 14.78 -5.82
C SER A 5 -7.79 13.57 -5.39
N LYS A 6 -8.44 12.44 -5.08
CA LYS A 6 -7.73 11.26 -4.58
C LYS A 6 -6.80 10.63 -5.61
N THR A 7 -7.16 10.70 -6.89
CA THR A 7 -6.27 10.28 -8.00
C THR A 7 -5.05 11.19 -8.09
N LYS A 8 -5.22 12.51 -7.93
CA LYS A 8 -4.10 13.47 -7.95
C LYS A 8 -3.19 13.31 -6.73
N GLU A 9 -3.77 13.11 -5.54
CA GLU A 9 -3.03 12.82 -4.31
C GLU A 9 -2.19 11.56 -4.47
N PHE A 10 -2.79 10.49 -5.01
CA PHE A 10 -2.09 9.24 -5.25
C PHE A 10 -0.99 9.38 -6.32
N GLN A 11 -1.25 10.12 -7.41
CA GLN A 11 -0.20 10.47 -8.37
C GLN A 11 0.92 11.31 -7.75
N GLY A 12 0.62 12.11 -6.73
CA GLY A 12 1.62 12.80 -5.91
C GLY A 12 2.51 11.83 -5.14
N LEU A 13 1.93 10.79 -4.53
CA LEU A 13 2.68 9.75 -3.82
C LEU A 13 3.72 9.06 -4.71
N LEU A 14 3.32 8.79 -5.95
CA LEU A 14 4.10 8.04 -6.92
C LEU A 14 5.28 8.82 -7.50
N LYS A 15 5.21 10.16 -7.44
CA LYS A 15 6.32 11.03 -7.87
C LYS A 15 7.39 11.19 -6.80
N VAL A 16 7.10 10.83 -5.55
CA VAL A 16 8.04 10.97 -4.42
C VAL A 16 9.10 9.86 -4.45
N GLU A 17 8.84 8.77 -5.16
CA GLU A 17 9.81 7.72 -5.41
C GLU A 17 10.29 7.85 -6.86
N ASP A 18 11.42 8.55 -7.06
CA ASP A 18 11.95 8.92 -8.38
C ASP A 18 12.11 7.71 -9.33
N ASN A 19 12.37 6.53 -8.78
CA ASN A 19 12.51 5.27 -9.52
C ASN A 19 11.18 4.73 -10.05
N LEU A 20 10.05 5.10 -9.44
CA LEU A 20 8.70 4.74 -9.87
C LEU A 20 8.12 5.78 -10.83
N GLY A 21 8.65 7.01 -10.84
CA GLY A 21 8.11 8.13 -11.62
C GLY A 21 7.95 7.87 -13.12
N ASN A 22 8.74 6.98 -13.74
CA ASN A 22 8.61 6.66 -15.17
C ASN A 22 7.56 5.60 -15.48
N ASP A 23 7.45 4.53 -14.68
CA ASP A 23 6.43 3.48 -14.87
C ASP A 23 5.02 4.01 -14.60
N PHE A 24 4.89 5.02 -13.74
CA PHE A 24 3.63 5.60 -13.31
C PHE A 24 3.14 6.82 -14.13
N LYS A 25 3.98 7.43 -14.98
CA LYS A 25 3.60 8.57 -15.84
C LYS A 25 2.62 8.21 -16.95
N ASN A 26 2.30 6.92 -17.12
CA ASN A 26 1.48 6.49 -18.25
C ASN A 26 0.00 6.86 -18.05
N ARG A 27 -0.64 7.41 -19.11
CA ARG A 27 -2.08 7.77 -19.14
C ARG A 27 -2.99 6.64 -18.68
N ASN A 28 -2.54 5.40 -18.87
CA ASN A 28 -3.24 4.18 -18.49
C ASN A 28 -3.51 4.08 -16.99
N PHE A 29 -2.61 4.57 -16.12
CA PHE A 29 -2.79 4.44 -14.67
C PHE A 29 -4.02 5.20 -14.14
N LYS A 30 -4.22 6.44 -14.62
CA LYS A 30 -5.38 7.27 -14.24
C LYS A 30 -6.69 6.67 -14.71
N VAL A 31 -6.73 6.21 -15.96
CA VAL A 31 -7.92 5.59 -16.55
C VAL A 31 -8.24 4.28 -15.83
N TRP A 32 -7.21 3.52 -15.49
CA TRP A 32 -7.35 2.23 -14.84
C TRP A 32 -7.74 2.32 -13.36
N SER A 33 -7.20 3.27 -12.59
CA SER A 33 -7.65 3.49 -11.20
C SER A 33 -9.13 3.91 -11.13
N GLN A 34 -9.60 4.67 -12.11
CA GLN A 34 -11.01 5.03 -12.26
C GLN A 34 -11.88 3.84 -12.67
N HIS A 35 -11.31 2.87 -13.40
CA HIS A 35 -12.02 1.68 -13.84
C HIS A 35 -12.10 0.61 -12.73
N ALA A 36 -10.99 0.33 -12.03
CA ALA A 36 -10.93 -0.65 -10.94
C ALA A 36 -11.92 -0.34 -9.80
N THR A 37 -12.14 0.95 -9.50
CA THR A 37 -13.10 1.39 -8.47
C THR A 37 -14.57 1.30 -8.89
N LYS A 38 -14.86 1.15 -10.20
CA LYS A 38 -16.22 0.89 -10.70
C LYS A 38 -16.60 -0.59 -10.58
N ILE A 39 -15.62 -1.50 -10.59
CA ILE A 39 -15.84 -2.94 -10.68
C ILE A 39 -16.11 -3.56 -9.30
N ASN A 40 -15.45 -3.10 -8.23
CA ASN A 40 -15.69 -3.60 -6.88
C ASN A 40 -16.12 -2.46 -5.93
N LYS A 41 -17.44 -2.26 -5.81
CA LYS A 41 -18.02 -1.22 -4.94
C LYS A 41 -18.02 -1.58 -3.45
N GLN A 42 -17.86 -2.86 -3.11
CA GLN A 42 -17.88 -3.34 -1.73
C GLN A 42 -16.53 -3.12 -1.03
N ASP A 43 -15.43 -3.32 -1.75
CA ASP A 43 -14.07 -3.04 -1.27
C ASP A 43 -13.24 -2.26 -2.31
N PRO A 44 -13.50 -0.95 -2.47
CA PRO A 44 -12.80 -0.13 -3.45
C PRO A 44 -11.32 0.07 -3.11
N ASP A 45 -10.94 0.04 -1.83
CA ASP A 45 -9.56 0.24 -1.40
C ASP A 45 -8.73 -1.06 -1.61
N GLY A 46 -9.28 -2.24 -1.31
CA GLY A 46 -8.63 -3.53 -1.60
C GLY A 46 -8.57 -3.88 -3.08
N ALA A 47 -9.58 -3.50 -3.86
CA ALA A 47 -9.53 -3.57 -5.31
C ALA A 47 -8.40 -2.70 -5.85
N MET A 48 -8.29 -1.45 -5.39
CA MET A 48 -7.21 -0.56 -5.83
C MET A 48 -5.84 -1.03 -5.36
N PHE A 49 -5.70 -1.55 -4.14
CA PHE A 49 -4.44 -2.16 -3.68
C PHE A 49 -4.02 -3.31 -4.59
N THR A 50 -4.90 -4.29 -4.83
CA THR A 50 -4.62 -5.42 -5.73
C THR A 50 -4.22 -4.97 -7.13
N ALA A 51 -4.92 -3.97 -7.61
CA ALA A 51 -4.68 -3.36 -8.90
C ALA A 51 -3.24 -2.78 -8.93
N LEU A 52 -2.87 -1.96 -7.96
CA LEU A 52 -1.53 -1.40 -7.85
C LEU A 52 -0.43 -2.48 -7.74
N THR A 53 -0.64 -3.49 -6.92
CA THR A 53 0.36 -4.54 -6.70
C THR A 53 0.61 -5.38 -7.94
N ASN A 54 -0.38 -5.55 -8.81
CA ASN A 54 -0.24 -6.30 -10.07
C ASN A 54 0.67 -5.59 -11.08
N VAL A 55 0.72 -4.25 -11.04
CA VAL A 55 1.50 -3.46 -11.99
C VAL A 55 2.88 -3.14 -11.43
N PHE A 56 2.96 -2.80 -10.14
CA PHE A 56 4.18 -2.21 -9.56
C PHE A 56 4.90 -3.13 -8.57
N GLY A 57 4.32 -4.29 -8.26
CA GLY A 57 4.83 -5.18 -7.23
C GLY A 57 4.44 -4.73 -5.83
N GLU A 58 4.21 -5.72 -4.96
CA GLU A 58 3.66 -5.49 -3.63
C GLU A 58 4.60 -4.68 -2.70
N LYS A 59 5.90 -4.91 -2.82
CA LYS A 59 6.94 -4.16 -2.10
C LYS A 59 6.90 -2.66 -2.41
N ASN A 60 6.90 -2.29 -3.69
CA ASN A 60 6.91 -0.89 -4.11
C ASN A 60 5.63 -0.16 -3.68
N VAL A 61 4.49 -0.83 -3.79
CA VAL A 61 3.21 -0.27 -3.34
C VAL A 61 3.20 -0.03 -1.83
N ALA A 62 3.73 -0.97 -1.03
CA ALA A 62 3.85 -0.79 0.41
C ALA A 62 4.76 0.41 0.79
N THR A 63 5.85 0.62 0.05
CA THR A 63 6.74 1.77 0.24
C THR A 63 6.05 3.10 -0.08
N VAL A 64 5.35 3.18 -1.20
CA VAL A 64 4.58 4.37 -1.60
C VAL A 64 3.48 4.69 -0.57
N ILE A 65 2.80 3.67 -0.06
CA ILE A 65 1.78 3.83 0.99
C ILE A 65 2.42 4.41 2.26
N LEU A 66 3.55 3.88 2.70
CA LEU A 66 4.30 4.41 3.85
C LEU A 66 4.64 5.89 3.66
N LEU A 67 5.30 6.24 2.55
CA LEU A 67 5.68 7.63 2.25
C LEU A 67 4.45 8.56 2.21
N GLY A 68 3.36 8.06 1.64
CA GLY A 68 2.12 8.81 1.50
C GLY A 68 1.40 9.15 2.78
N LYS A 69 1.62 8.38 3.86
CA LYS A 69 1.08 8.69 5.19
C LYS A 69 1.66 9.97 5.77
N HIS A 70 2.88 10.35 5.39
CA HIS A 70 3.59 11.54 5.89
C HIS A 70 3.30 12.82 5.11
N LEU A 71 2.57 12.71 3.99
CA LEU A 71 2.22 13.85 3.14
C LEU A 71 0.83 14.39 3.52
N ARG A 72 0.75 15.69 3.87
CA ARG A 72 -0.47 16.37 4.34
C ARG A 72 -1.68 16.16 3.42
N GLY A 73 -1.48 16.16 2.10
CA GLY A 73 -2.57 16.04 1.12
C GLY A 73 -3.07 14.62 0.90
N SER A 74 -2.29 13.59 1.23
CA SER A 74 -2.55 12.20 0.82
C SER A 74 -2.64 11.21 1.98
N SER A 75 -2.39 11.66 3.21
CA SER A 75 -2.37 10.81 4.41
C SER A 75 -3.65 9.97 4.58
N THR A 76 -4.81 10.54 4.27
CA THR A 76 -6.11 9.85 4.38
C THR A 76 -6.24 8.69 3.39
N VAL A 77 -5.80 8.87 2.14
CA VAL A 77 -5.85 7.82 1.12
C VAL A 77 -4.82 6.74 1.43
N ALA A 78 -3.61 7.14 1.82
CA ALA A 78 -2.54 6.21 2.19
C ALA A 78 -2.94 5.31 3.37
N LYS A 79 -3.57 5.87 4.42
CA LYS A 79 -4.09 5.07 5.56
C LYS A 79 -5.14 4.04 5.15
N LYS A 80 -6.00 4.37 4.18
CA LYS A 80 -7.01 3.42 3.67
C LYS A 80 -6.37 2.28 2.88
N LEU A 81 -5.41 2.61 2.03
CA LEU A 81 -4.65 1.61 1.28
C LEU A 81 -3.77 0.74 2.19
N GLU A 82 -3.19 1.30 3.26
CA GLU A 82 -2.47 0.53 4.27
C GLU A 82 -3.38 -0.48 4.98
N LYS A 83 -4.60 -0.05 5.36
CA LYS A 83 -5.58 -0.97 5.93
C LYS A 83 -5.93 -2.10 4.94
N ALA A 84 -6.11 -1.77 3.67
CA ALA A 84 -6.38 -2.76 2.63
C ALA A 84 -5.19 -3.72 2.40
N GLN A 85 -3.97 -3.21 2.39
CA GLN A 85 -2.73 -3.99 2.35
C GLN A 85 -2.69 -4.99 3.51
N PHE A 86 -2.88 -4.53 4.74
CA PHE A 86 -2.83 -5.38 5.93
C PHE A 86 -3.99 -6.36 6.01
N ASN A 87 -5.19 -6.00 5.56
CA ASN A 87 -6.31 -6.94 5.40
C ASN A 87 -5.92 -8.11 4.48
N LYS A 88 -5.28 -7.81 3.33
CA LYS A 88 -4.88 -8.81 2.34
C LYS A 88 -3.74 -9.69 2.86
N TRP A 89 -2.76 -9.11 3.54
CA TRP A 89 -1.67 -9.87 4.17
C TRP A 89 -2.19 -10.78 5.28
N TYR A 90 -3.09 -10.28 6.12
CA TYR A 90 -3.71 -11.07 7.19
C TYR A 90 -4.50 -12.24 6.62
N ALA A 91 -5.28 -12.02 5.55
CA ALA A 91 -6.07 -13.07 4.92
C ALA A 91 -5.22 -14.15 4.23
N LYS A 92 -3.95 -13.86 3.93
CA LYS A 92 -3.03 -14.80 3.28
C LYS A 92 -2.55 -15.90 4.24
N ASP A 93 -2.09 -15.54 5.42
CA ASP A 93 -1.55 -16.49 6.40
C ASP A 93 -1.60 -16.00 7.88
N ASN A 94 -2.09 -14.79 8.16
CA ASN A 94 -2.20 -14.21 9.50
C ASN A 94 -0.92 -14.37 10.37
N HIS A 95 0.26 -14.26 9.76
CA HIS A 95 1.52 -14.51 10.44
C HIS A 95 2.35 -13.23 10.55
N LEU A 96 3.13 -13.05 11.61
CA LEU A 96 3.95 -11.85 11.77
C LEU A 96 4.99 -11.70 10.65
N SER A 97 5.52 -12.82 10.15
CA SER A 97 6.51 -12.85 9.07
C SER A 97 5.94 -12.64 7.65
N THR A 98 4.63 -12.43 7.48
CA THR A 98 4.06 -12.17 6.14
C THR A 98 4.68 -10.94 5.50
N ALA A 99 4.85 -9.86 6.28
CA ALA A 99 5.43 -8.61 5.78
C ALA A 99 6.87 -8.84 5.28
N GLU A 100 7.69 -9.59 6.02
CA GLU A 100 9.09 -9.87 5.67
C GLU A 100 9.18 -10.67 4.35
N LYS A 101 8.33 -11.68 4.19
CA LYS A 101 8.23 -12.48 2.95
C LYS A 101 7.80 -11.62 1.77
N VAL A 102 6.78 -10.78 1.94
CA VAL A 102 6.24 -9.92 0.87
C VAL A 102 7.24 -8.83 0.46
N LEU A 103 7.95 -8.25 1.42
CA LEU A 103 8.94 -7.20 1.18
C LEU A 103 10.30 -7.76 0.70
N ASN A 104 10.44 -9.10 0.67
CA ASN A 104 11.66 -9.81 0.33
C ASN A 104 12.87 -9.28 1.12
N VAL A 105 12.70 -9.14 2.44
CA VAL A 105 13.77 -8.71 3.36
C VAL A 105 13.98 -9.79 4.41
N LYS A 106 15.24 -10.20 4.60
CA LYS A 106 15.62 -11.10 5.70
C LYS A 106 15.59 -10.32 7.02
N SER A 107 15.07 -10.92 8.10
CA SER A 107 14.98 -10.26 9.41
C SER A 107 16.33 -9.73 9.92
N ILE A 108 17.43 -10.35 9.52
CA ILE A 108 18.81 -9.98 9.87
C ILE A 108 19.22 -8.64 9.22
N ASP A 109 18.66 -8.31 8.06
CA ASP A 109 18.97 -7.10 7.28
C ASP A 109 17.90 -6.00 7.45
N ILE A 110 16.82 -6.25 8.20
CA ILE A 110 15.72 -5.29 8.42
C ILE A 110 16.19 -4.01 9.10
N HIS A 111 17.20 -4.09 9.98
CA HIS A 111 17.77 -2.91 10.63
C HIS A 111 18.53 -1.98 9.67
N MET A 112 18.95 -2.48 8.50
CA MET A 112 19.58 -1.69 7.43
C MET A 112 18.56 -1.15 6.42
N ASN A 113 17.33 -1.66 6.45
CA ASN A 113 16.24 -1.31 5.55
C ASN A 113 15.12 -0.61 6.33
N SER A 114 15.33 0.66 6.68
CA SER A 114 14.48 1.39 7.61
C SER A 114 13.00 1.45 7.19
N ARG A 115 12.70 1.43 5.90
CA ARG A 115 11.30 1.50 5.41
C ARG A 115 10.59 0.17 5.59
N GLU A 116 11.21 -0.93 5.20
CA GLU A 116 10.67 -2.27 5.37
C GLU A 116 10.52 -2.64 6.83
N LYS A 117 11.45 -2.18 7.69
CA LYS A 117 11.29 -2.24 9.14
C LYS A 117 10.01 -1.56 9.61
N ILE A 118 9.79 -0.30 9.23
CA ILE A 118 8.60 0.46 9.64
C ILE A 118 7.31 -0.22 9.17
N ILE A 119 7.28 -0.73 7.94
CA ILE A 119 6.12 -1.45 7.39
C ILE A 119 5.86 -2.74 8.17
N SER A 120 6.92 -3.51 8.49
CA SER A 120 6.83 -4.76 9.26
C SER A 120 6.35 -4.52 10.70
N GLU A 121 6.86 -3.48 11.36
CA GLU A 121 6.42 -3.08 12.70
C GLU A 121 4.94 -2.63 12.70
N ALA A 122 4.52 -1.86 11.69
CA ALA A 122 3.13 -1.43 11.55
C ALA A 122 2.18 -2.61 11.33
N TYR A 123 2.59 -3.61 10.54
CA TYR A 123 1.80 -4.83 10.32
C TYR A 123 1.74 -5.73 11.56
N THR A 124 2.85 -5.87 12.29
CA THR A 124 2.89 -6.57 13.58
C THR A 124 1.89 -5.95 14.55
N LYS A 125 1.93 -4.62 14.71
CA LYS A 125 0.96 -3.91 15.56
C LYS A 125 -0.48 -4.18 15.12
N TYR A 126 -0.73 -4.15 13.82
CA TYR A 126 -2.06 -4.42 13.27
C TYR A 126 -2.57 -5.84 13.57
N ILE A 127 -1.71 -6.86 13.50
CA ILE A 127 -2.07 -8.23 13.91
C ILE A 127 -2.39 -8.27 15.40
N LEU A 128 -1.52 -7.71 16.23
CA LEU A 128 -1.71 -7.68 17.68
C LEU A 128 -3.02 -6.98 18.06
N ASP A 129 -3.31 -5.83 17.47
CA ASP A 129 -4.54 -5.08 17.70
C ASP A 129 -5.78 -5.90 17.30
N ARG A 130 -5.72 -6.72 16.24
CA ARG A 130 -6.84 -7.61 15.85
C ARG A 130 -7.02 -8.82 16.76
N VAL A 131 -5.92 -9.40 17.24
CA VAL A 131 -5.93 -10.60 18.08
C VAL A 131 -6.31 -10.26 19.52
N MET A 132 -5.89 -9.09 20.01
CA MET A 132 -6.13 -8.62 21.38
C MET A 132 -7.48 -7.91 21.58
N THR A 133 -8.28 -7.69 20.53
CA THR A 133 -9.63 -7.11 20.64
C THR A 133 -10.72 -8.09 21.12
N TYR A 134 -10.36 -9.12 21.88
CA TYR A 134 -11.28 -10.06 22.53
C TYR A 134 -11.18 -9.99 24.05
#